data_AF-A0A1B6LYA8-F1
#
_entry.id   AF-A0A1B6LYA8-F1
#
_cell.length_a   1.000
_cell.length_b   1.000
_cell.length_c   1.000
_cell.angle_alpha   90.00
_cell.angle_beta   90.00
_cell.angle_gamma   90.00
#
_symmetry.space_group_name_H-M   'P 1'
#
loop_
_entity.id
_entity.type
_entity.pdbx_description
1 polymer ?
#
loop_
_entity_poly.entity_id
_entity_poly.type
_entity_poly.pdbx_seq_one_letter_code
_entity_poly.pdbx_strand_id
1 'polypeptide(L)'
;MQEGNTLQYACRNMTEQANILNQAKISLQFDKIPESIQNYTYKAYSFIRQLAYAYHSEDLVSNRNPSKQLNFEVKLSPKLRYVNVSLDAPLLSAQFNNIWVHPNVEPLLTVHPEYSTAERFLQVATQKQYLPTCVVDKNFAQTFDNNTYPVRLGKCWHVMFQEAPKNFESRRHPSKSQSQSQYQNYQPQASVLVRDSDSSEQKDVMIILDNNVIYMRPSGSSSKSSSSPSNSPQANIQINGQQVSVSCKSFQEQYDSNNDAFVQYYALPSGALRIFAPQHDLEVQYDGTGVKVLAENSYRSRVRGLCGDFNTEPADDYITPKECNIGNPLLFAASYALVDEKCQGPAKDLRSRASQATCLDNEPMYDNYVPDERLRSIMGSLRLK
;
A
#
# COMPACT_ATOMS: atom_id res chain seq x y z
N MET A 1 -14.88 0.03 1.30
CA MET A 1 -15.51 -1.26 0.93
C MET A 1 -16.98 -1.15 0.58
N GLN A 2 -17.85 -0.57 1.42
CA GLN A 2 -19.29 -0.47 1.13
C GLN A 2 -19.62 0.30 -0.17
N GLU A 3 -18.80 1.28 -0.53
CA GLU A 3 -18.95 2.06 -1.77
C GLU A 3 -18.25 1.41 -2.99
N GLY A 4 -17.73 0.19 -2.85
CA GLY A 4 -17.02 -0.53 -3.91
C GLY A 4 -15.53 -0.18 -4.04
N ASN A 5 -15.03 0.85 -3.36
CA ASN A 5 -13.59 1.10 -3.27
C ASN A 5 -12.96 0.23 -2.17
N THR A 6 -12.01 -0.62 -2.55
CA THR A 6 -11.36 -1.63 -1.69
C THR A 6 -9.87 -1.37 -1.50
N LEU A 7 -9.25 -0.51 -2.33
CA LEU A 7 -7.81 -0.26 -2.34
C LEU A 7 -7.41 1.07 -1.69
N GLN A 8 -8.37 1.86 -1.20
CA GLN A 8 -8.09 3.12 -0.49
C GLN A 8 -7.31 2.90 0.81
N TYR A 9 -6.61 3.93 1.28
CA TYR A 9 -5.78 3.88 2.50
C TYR A 9 -6.45 3.19 3.69
N ALA A 10 -7.68 3.61 4.04
CA ALA A 10 -8.40 3.05 5.17
C ALA A 10 -8.71 1.56 4.98
N CYS A 11 -9.05 1.13 3.75
CA CYS A 11 -9.31 -0.27 3.45
C CYS A 11 -8.02 -1.09 3.51
N ARG A 12 -6.92 -0.62 2.90
CA ARG A 12 -5.61 -1.28 2.97
C ARG A 12 -5.11 -1.43 4.40
N ASN A 13 -5.22 -0.38 5.22
CA ASN A 13 -4.83 -0.42 6.62
C ASN A 13 -5.64 -1.44 7.42
N MET A 14 -6.95 -1.57 7.14
CA MET A 14 -7.79 -2.59 7.76
C MET A 14 -7.44 -4.00 7.27
N THR A 15 -7.16 -4.18 5.98
CA THR A 15 -6.77 -5.48 5.40
C THR A 15 -5.42 -5.95 5.93
N GLU A 16 -4.44 -5.05 6.02
CA GLU A 16 -3.12 -5.31 6.62
C GLU A 16 -3.27 -5.79 8.07
N GLN A 17 -4.09 -5.11 8.88
CA GLN A 17 -4.36 -5.52 10.26
C GLN A 17 -5.12 -6.84 10.35
N ALA A 18 -6.06 -7.11 9.45
CA ALA A 18 -6.82 -8.35 9.43
C ALA A 18 -5.97 -9.58 9.06
N ASN A 19 -4.88 -9.38 8.33
CA ASN A 19 -3.96 -10.43 7.92
C ASN A 19 -2.86 -10.73 8.95
N ILE A 20 -2.83 -10.03 10.09
CA ILE A 20 -1.89 -10.30 11.16
C ILE A 20 -2.29 -11.57 11.91
N LEU A 21 -1.38 -12.54 11.97
CA LEU A 21 -1.52 -13.69 12.85
C LEU A 21 -1.36 -13.22 14.31
N ASN A 22 -2.47 -13.03 15.00
CA ASN A 22 -2.52 -12.53 16.37
C ASN A 22 -2.62 -13.64 17.43
N GLN A 23 -2.67 -14.90 17.04
CA GLN A 23 -2.69 -16.04 17.94
C GLN A 23 -1.81 -17.17 17.41
N ALA A 24 -0.89 -17.64 18.23
CA ALA A 24 -0.06 -18.81 17.95
C ALA A 24 -0.23 -19.83 19.07
N LYS A 25 -0.51 -21.08 18.70
CA LYS A 25 -0.55 -22.23 19.61
C LYS A 25 0.51 -23.23 19.16
N ILE A 26 1.48 -23.48 20.01
CA ILE A 26 2.60 -24.38 19.75
C ILE A 26 2.51 -25.51 20.77
N SER A 27 2.41 -26.74 20.28
CA SER A 27 2.42 -27.95 21.10
C SER A 27 3.66 -28.77 20.76
N LEU A 28 4.57 -28.90 21.72
CA LEU A 28 5.79 -29.70 21.58
C LEU A 28 5.62 -31.01 22.33
N GLN A 29 5.84 -32.12 21.65
CA GLN A 29 5.90 -33.45 22.26
C GLN A 29 7.35 -33.90 22.35
N PHE A 30 7.73 -34.49 23.49
CA PHE A 30 9.11 -34.91 23.74
C PHE A 30 9.16 -36.16 24.62
N ASP A 31 10.16 -37.02 24.39
CA ASP A 31 10.43 -38.15 25.29
C ASP A 31 11.41 -37.79 26.40
N LYS A 32 12.44 -36.99 26.08
CA LYS A 32 13.42 -36.45 27.04
C LYS A 32 13.82 -35.04 26.60
N ILE A 33 13.74 -34.08 27.50
CA ILE A 33 14.29 -32.73 27.28
C ILE A 33 15.73 -32.71 27.79
N PRO A 34 16.74 -32.38 26.95
CA PRO A 34 18.12 -32.20 27.39
C PRO A 34 18.21 -31.22 28.57
N GLU A 35 19.04 -31.51 29.57
CA GLU A 35 19.20 -30.66 30.77
C GLU A 35 19.59 -29.21 30.42
N SER A 36 20.39 -29.01 29.37
CA SER A 36 20.74 -27.68 28.88
C SER A 36 19.50 -26.87 28.51
N ILE A 37 18.54 -27.47 27.80
CA ILE A 37 17.30 -26.82 27.40
C ILE A 37 16.41 -26.54 28.62
N GLN A 38 16.38 -27.44 29.60
CA GLN A 38 15.64 -27.20 30.84
C GLN A 38 16.18 -25.97 31.59
N ASN A 39 17.51 -25.86 31.73
CA ASN A 39 18.14 -24.74 32.43
C ASN A 39 17.93 -23.40 31.69
N TYR A 40 18.11 -23.38 30.36
CA TYR A 40 17.87 -22.18 29.56
C TYR A 40 16.40 -21.74 29.60
N THR A 41 15.46 -22.69 29.46
CA THR A 41 14.03 -22.40 29.53
C THR A 41 13.64 -21.87 30.91
N TYR A 42 14.17 -22.45 31.99
CA TYR A 42 13.91 -21.96 33.35
C TYR A 42 14.47 -20.55 33.58
N LYS A 43 15.66 -20.23 33.08
CA LYS A 43 16.23 -18.88 33.16
C LYS A 43 15.38 -17.87 32.39
N ALA A 44 14.97 -18.21 31.17
CA ALA A 44 14.09 -17.36 30.35
C ALA A 44 12.75 -17.13 31.05
N TYR A 45 12.15 -18.19 31.59
CA TYR A 45 10.94 -18.12 32.41
C TYR A 45 11.11 -17.19 33.62
N SER A 46 12.18 -17.36 34.40
CA SER A 46 12.46 -16.53 35.58
C SER A 46 12.61 -15.05 35.23
N PHE A 47 13.25 -14.75 34.10
CA PHE A 47 13.39 -13.38 33.61
C PHE A 47 12.04 -12.76 33.24
N ILE A 48 11.21 -13.48 32.48
CA ILE A 48 9.86 -13.02 32.11
C ILE A 48 8.99 -12.84 33.35
N ARG A 49 9.07 -13.77 34.31
CA ARG A 49 8.35 -13.67 35.59
C ARG A 49 8.69 -12.41 36.35
N GLN A 50 9.96 -12.01 36.35
CA GLN A 50 10.39 -10.79 37.03
C GLN A 50 9.92 -9.52 36.29
N LEU A 51 10.01 -9.50 34.96
CA LEU A 51 9.56 -8.36 34.14
C LEU A 51 8.03 -8.19 34.17
N ALA A 52 7.29 -9.29 34.11
CA ALA A 52 5.83 -9.33 34.03
C ALA A 52 5.20 -9.68 35.39
N TYR A 53 5.85 -9.37 36.51
CA TYR A 53 5.40 -9.75 37.85
C TYR A 53 3.97 -9.25 38.16
N ALA A 54 3.59 -8.05 37.70
CA ALA A 54 2.23 -7.53 37.88
C ALA A 54 1.16 -8.27 37.04
N TYR A 55 1.57 -9.11 36.09
CA TYR A 55 0.72 -9.72 35.07
C TYR A 55 0.74 -11.25 35.10
N HIS A 56 1.51 -11.86 36.02
CA HIS A 56 1.72 -13.32 36.07
C HIS A 56 0.80 -14.04 37.06
N SER A 57 0.43 -15.28 36.73
CA SER A 57 -0.16 -16.25 37.67
C SER A 57 0.40 -17.65 37.38
N GLU A 58 0.68 -18.40 38.44
CA GLU A 58 1.26 -19.76 38.39
C GLU A 58 0.33 -20.76 39.08
N ASP A 59 0.18 -21.95 38.49
CA ASP A 59 -0.45 -23.11 39.15
C ASP A 59 0.48 -24.32 39.12
N LEU A 60 0.91 -24.73 40.30
CA LEU A 60 1.75 -25.91 40.54
C LEU A 60 0.98 -27.07 41.17
N VAL A 61 -0.21 -26.83 41.74
CA VAL A 61 -0.89 -27.76 42.65
C VAL A 61 -2.02 -28.50 41.94
N SER A 62 -2.79 -27.80 41.10
CA SER A 62 -3.93 -28.37 40.38
C SER A 62 -3.55 -28.92 39.00
N ASN A 63 -2.26 -28.86 38.65
CA ASN A 63 -1.79 -29.10 37.30
C ASN A 63 -1.89 -30.59 36.91
N ARG A 64 -2.68 -30.87 35.86
CA ARG A 64 -2.86 -32.22 35.26
C ARG A 64 -2.28 -32.30 33.85
N ASN A 65 -1.26 -31.49 33.55
CA ASN A 65 -0.66 -31.47 32.22
C ASN A 65 0.01 -32.81 31.87
N PRO A 66 -0.02 -33.21 30.58
CA PRO A 66 0.66 -34.43 30.14
C PRO A 66 2.18 -34.35 30.37
N SER A 67 2.78 -35.45 30.84
CA SER A 67 4.21 -35.48 31.23
C SER A 67 5.21 -35.32 30.06
N LYS A 68 4.75 -35.51 28.82
CA LYS A 68 5.55 -35.49 27.59
C LYS A 68 5.15 -34.38 26.62
N GLN A 69 4.44 -33.38 27.12
CA GLN A 69 3.92 -32.30 26.30
C GLN A 69 4.21 -30.94 26.94
N LEU A 70 4.59 -29.98 26.10
CA LEU A 70 4.69 -28.57 26.42
C LEU A 70 3.73 -27.84 25.49
N ASN A 71 2.79 -27.08 26.03
CA ASN A 71 1.97 -26.19 25.22
C ASN A 71 2.36 -24.74 25.52
N PHE A 72 2.51 -23.97 24.46
CA PHE A 72 2.78 -22.55 24.51
C PHE A 72 1.75 -21.83 23.65
N GLU A 73 1.08 -20.85 24.21
CA GLU A 73 0.13 -20.03 23.49
C GLU A 73 0.45 -18.55 23.70
N VAL A 74 0.47 -17.83 22.59
CA VAL A 74 0.60 -16.36 22.55
C VAL A 74 -0.64 -15.84 21.87
N LYS A 75 -1.36 -14.95 22.55
CA LYS A 75 -2.60 -14.36 22.05
C LYS A 75 -2.55 -12.85 22.22
N LEU A 76 -2.40 -12.13 21.12
CA LEU A 76 -2.51 -10.68 21.07
C LEU A 76 -3.98 -10.27 20.99
N SER A 77 -4.31 -9.17 21.65
CA SER A 77 -5.62 -8.50 21.52
C SER A 77 -5.88 -8.06 20.07
N PRO A 78 -7.13 -7.88 19.62
CA PRO A 78 -7.44 -7.47 18.25
C PRO A 78 -6.80 -6.16 17.78
N LYS A 79 -6.48 -5.25 18.72
CA LYS A 79 -5.76 -3.98 18.44
C LYS A 79 -4.26 -4.07 18.71
N LEU A 80 -3.75 -5.26 19.01
CA LEU A 80 -2.33 -5.56 19.26
C LEU A 80 -1.70 -4.78 20.42
N ARG A 81 -2.52 -4.21 21.32
CA ARG A 81 -2.06 -3.40 22.47
C ARG A 81 -1.67 -4.22 23.70
N TYR A 82 -2.19 -5.44 23.78
CA TYR A 82 -1.95 -6.36 24.87
C TYR A 82 -1.66 -7.76 24.33
N VAL A 83 -0.82 -8.50 25.03
CA VAL A 83 -0.52 -9.90 24.77
C VAL A 83 -0.77 -10.74 26.03
N ASN A 84 -1.41 -11.88 25.82
CA ASN A 84 -1.52 -12.95 26.79
C ASN A 84 -0.58 -14.08 26.38
N VAL A 85 0.20 -14.58 27.32
CA VAL A 85 1.11 -15.69 27.10
C VAL A 85 0.76 -16.78 28.10
N SER A 86 0.55 -18.01 27.64
CA SER A 86 0.36 -19.17 28.52
C SER A 86 1.34 -20.27 28.18
N LEU A 87 1.87 -20.90 29.21
CA LEU A 87 2.81 -22.00 29.15
C LEU A 87 2.28 -23.13 30.04
N ASP A 88 1.94 -24.25 29.42
CA ASP A 88 1.56 -25.48 30.10
C ASP A 88 2.69 -26.49 29.98
N ALA A 89 3.45 -26.64 31.06
CA ALA A 89 4.52 -27.61 31.21
C ALA A 89 4.10 -28.75 32.16
N PRO A 90 4.81 -29.90 32.16
CA PRO A 90 4.48 -31.05 33.01
C PRO A 90 4.38 -30.74 34.51
N LEU A 91 5.18 -29.78 34.99
CA LEU A 91 5.30 -29.44 36.42
C LEU A 91 4.65 -28.10 36.77
N LEU A 92 4.27 -27.28 35.79
CA LEU A 92 3.82 -25.91 36.00
C LEU A 92 2.92 -25.48 34.85
N SER A 93 1.81 -24.81 35.19
CA SER A 93 1.11 -23.93 34.26
C SER A 93 1.37 -22.48 34.66
N ALA A 94 1.84 -21.67 33.72
CA ALA A 94 2.10 -20.25 33.92
C ALA A 94 1.29 -19.44 32.92
N GLN A 95 0.67 -18.36 33.38
CA GLN A 95 -0.06 -17.41 32.54
C GLN A 95 0.44 -16.01 32.81
N PHE A 96 0.55 -15.24 31.74
CA PHE A 96 0.86 -13.82 31.76
C PHE A 96 -0.26 -13.12 30.99
N ASN A 97 -1.08 -12.36 31.70
CA ASN A 97 -2.28 -11.77 31.13
C ASN A 97 -2.13 -10.25 31.04
N ASN A 98 -2.57 -9.68 29.92
CA ASN A 98 -2.67 -8.24 29.72
C ASN A 98 -1.31 -7.51 29.73
N ILE A 99 -0.24 -8.16 29.25
CA ILE A 99 1.07 -7.51 29.09
C ILE A 99 0.95 -6.46 27.99
N TRP A 100 1.35 -5.23 28.28
CA TRP A 100 1.31 -4.14 27.32
C TRP A 100 2.34 -4.31 26.19
N VAL A 101 1.91 -4.05 24.96
CA VAL A 101 2.75 -4.09 23.74
C VAL A 101 2.88 -2.66 23.20
N HIS A 102 4.10 -2.15 23.17
CA HIS A 102 4.39 -0.86 22.56
C HIS A 102 4.22 -0.95 21.02
N PRO A 103 3.62 0.05 20.35
CA PRO A 103 3.41 0.02 18.89
C PRO A 103 4.68 -0.28 18.08
N ASN A 104 5.83 0.29 18.46
CA ASN A 104 7.11 0.02 17.77
C ASN A 104 7.64 -1.42 17.89
N VAL A 105 7.18 -2.22 18.86
CA VAL A 105 7.60 -3.64 18.99
C VAL A 105 6.55 -4.62 18.45
N GLU A 106 5.36 -4.13 18.12
CA GLU A 106 4.27 -4.93 17.56
C GLU A 106 4.71 -5.71 16.29
N PRO A 107 5.45 -5.12 15.33
CA PRO A 107 5.94 -5.86 14.17
C PRO A 107 6.83 -7.07 14.51
N LEU A 108 7.53 -7.05 15.64
CA LEU A 108 8.42 -8.14 16.08
C LEU A 108 7.65 -9.33 16.67
N LEU A 109 6.43 -9.10 17.18
CA LEU A 109 5.62 -10.09 17.87
C LEU A 109 4.55 -10.73 17.00
N THR A 110 4.36 -10.19 15.79
CA THR A 110 3.33 -10.62 14.85
C THR A 110 3.94 -11.19 13.59
N VAL A 111 3.19 -12.04 12.88
CA VAL A 111 3.57 -12.54 11.55
C VAL A 111 2.55 -12.03 10.54
N HIS A 112 3.02 -11.55 9.39
CA HIS A 112 2.18 -11.14 8.27
C HIS A 112 2.52 -12.00 7.05
N PRO A 113 1.52 -12.46 6.26
CA PRO A 113 1.74 -13.33 5.12
C PRO A 113 2.40 -12.64 3.92
N GLU A 114 2.27 -11.31 3.80
CA GLU A 114 2.79 -10.55 2.64
C GLU A 114 4.06 -9.74 2.96
N TYR A 115 4.25 -9.31 4.22
CA TYR A 115 5.29 -8.36 4.60
C TYR A 115 6.19 -9.00 5.65
N SER A 116 7.49 -8.94 5.42
CA SER A 116 8.49 -9.36 6.40
C SER A 116 8.41 -8.49 7.67
N THR A 117 9.01 -8.98 8.75
CA THR A 117 9.15 -8.21 10.00
C THR A 117 9.95 -6.92 9.79
N ALA A 118 10.99 -6.96 8.95
CA ALA A 118 11.82 -5.79 8.66
C ALA A 118 11.04 -4.70 7.91
N GLU A 119 10.30 -5.08 6.85
CA GLU A 119 9.48 -4.14 6.07
C GLU A 119 8.40 -3.49 6.94
N ARG A 120 7.68 -4.27 7.77
CA ARG A 120 6.65 -3.73 8.68
C ARG A 120 7.23 -2.76 9.69
N PHE A 121 8.41 -3.07 10.23
CA PHE A 121 9.11 -2.16 11.12
C PHE A 121 9.48 -0.85 10.41
N LEU A 122 10.06 -0.93 9.20
CA LEU A 122 10.43 0.23 8.40
C LEU A 122 9.19 1.06 8.00
N GLN A 123 8.07 0.41 7.70
CA GLN A 123 6.80 1.11 7.42
C GLN A 123 6.31 1.90 8.63
N VAL A 124 6.39 1.34 9.84
CA VAL A 124 6.04 2.09 11.07
C VAL A 124 7.03 3.23 11.30
N ALA A 125 8.33 2.97 11.20
CA ALA A 125 9.38 3.95 11.46
C ALA A 125 9.39 5.12 10.47
N THR A 126 8.99 4.89 9.22
CA THR A 126 8.95 5.89 8.15
C THR A 126 7.56 6.48 7.91
N GLN A 127 6.57 6.19 8.76
CA GLN A 127 5.17 6.63 8.55
C GLN A 127 4.63 6.23 7.16
N LYS A 128 4.89 4.98 6.76
CA LYS A 128 4.48 4.35 5.50
C LYS A 128 5.16 4.91 4.23
N GLN A 129 6.29 5.59 4.41
CA GLN A 129 7.10 6.13 3.33
C GLN A 129 8.13 5.13 2.77
N TYR A 130 8.25 3.95 3.38
CA TYR A 130 9.18 2.91 2.94
C TYR A 130 8.68 2.17 1.69
N LEU A 131 7.41 1.73 1.67
CA LEU A 131 6.75 1.22 0.45
C LEU A 131 5.55 2.13 0.08
N PRO A 132 5.83 3.29 -0.54
CA PRO A 132 4.79 4.23 -0.93
C PRO A 132 3.93 3.60 -2.03
N THR A 133 2.61 3.81 -1.92
CA THR A 133 1.65 3.09 -2.75
C THR A 133 0.58 4.01 -3.31
N CYS A 134 0.56 4.15 -4.63
CA CYS A 134 -0.48 4.84 -5.38
C CYS A 134 -1.60 3.88 -5.81
N VAL A 135 -2.84 4.36 -5.84
CA VAL A 135 -4.01 3.56 -6.20
C VAL A 135 -4.94 4.34 -7.12
N VAL A 136 -5.51 3.64 -8.10
CA VAL A 136 -6.72 4.08 -8.82
C VAL A 136 -7.76 2.98 -8.68
N ASP A 137 -8.83 3.28 -7.97
CA ASP A 137 -9.93 2.38 -7.65
C ASP A 137 -11.17 2.75 -8.50
N LYS A 138 -12.35 2.25 -8.14
CA LYS A 138 -13.62 2.50 -8.84
C LYS A 138 -13.83 3.98 -9.19
N ASN A 139 -13.90 4.85 -8.19
CA ASN A 139 -14.15 6.30 -8.38
C ASN A 139 -13.23 7.21 -7.55
N PHE A 140 -12.22 6.64 -6.90
CA PHE A 140 -11.21 7.39 -6.15
C PHE A 140 -9.80 6.98 -6.58
N ALA A 141 -8.90 7.94 -6.55
CA ALA A 141 -7.47 7.72 -6.64
C ALA A 141 -6.79 8.19 -5.36
N GLN A 142 -5.62 7.62 -5.10
CA GLN A 142 -4.75 7.98 -4.01
C GLN A 142 -3.32 8.11 -4.52
N THR A 143 -2.67 9.24 -4.24
CA THR A 143 -1.27 9.52 -4.61
C THR A 143 -0.27 8.76 -3.73
N PHE A 144 1.02 8.83 -4.09
CA PHE A 144 2.08 8.31 -3.23
C PHE A 144 2.20 9.07 -1.90
N ASP A 145 1.83 10.35 -1.88
CA ASP A 145 1.91 11.22 -0.69
C ASP A 145 0.61 11.17 0.15
N ASN A 146 -0.19 10.12 -0.05
CA ASN A 146 -1.39 9.78 0.72
C ASN A 146 -2.55 10.78 0.56
N ASN A 147 -2.59 11.54 -0.54
CA ASN A 147 -3.73 12.38 -0.87
C ASN A 147 -4.78 11.57 -1.64
N THR A 148 -6.02 11.55 -1.14
CA THR A 148 -7.13 10.77 -1.71
C THR A 148 -8.17 11.68 -2.35
N TYR A 149 -8.57 11.39 -3.59
CA TYR A 149 -9.42 12.29 -4.36
C TYR A 149 -10.32 11.57 -5.38
N PRO A 150 -11.48 12.15 -5.74
CA PRO A 150 -12.40 11.53 -6.69
C PRO A 150 -11.85 11.61 -8.13
N VAL A 151 -12.11 10.56 -8.91
CA VAL A 151 -11.74 10.48 -10.34
C VAL A 151 -12.93 10.15 -11.22
N ARG A 152 -12.89 10.63 -12.48
CA ARG A 152 -13.88 10.32 -13.52
C ARG A 152 -13.16 10.07 -14.84
N LEU A 153 -12.66 8.86 -15.01
CA LEU A 153 -11.76 8.51 -16.12
C LEU A 153 -12.53 8.39 -17.45
N GLY A 154 -13.69 7.74 -17.45
CA GLY A 154 -14.34 7.37 -18.71
C GLY A 154 -13.46 6.42 -19.54
N LYS A 155 -13.71 6.33 -20.84
CA LYS A 155 -12.99 5.42 -21.76
C LYS A 155 -11.66 6.00 -22.25
N CYS A 156 -11.19 7.09 -21.65
CA CYS A 156 -9.96 7.77 -22.03
C CYS A 156 -8.79 7.24 -21.22
N TRP A 157 -7.67 6.91 -21.85
CA TRP A 157 -6.45 6.57 -21.12
C TRP A 157 -5.99 7.75 -20.28
N HIS A 158 -5.74 7.54 -19.01
CA HIS A 158 -5.13 8.52 -18.11
C HIS A 158 -3.75 8.03 -17.72
N VAL A 159 -2.77 8.94 -17.72
CA VAL A 159 -1.45 8.64 -17.17
C VAL A 159 -1.57 8.54 -15.65
N MET A 160 -1.57 7.32 -15.12
CA MET A 160 -1.60 7.07 -13.68
C MET A 160 -0.23 7.35 -13.07
N PHE A 161 0.79 6.78 -13.69
CA PHE A 161 2.18 6.88 -13.30
C PHE A 161 3.01 7.07 -14.57
N GLN A 162 3.99 7.95 -14.54
CA GLN A 162 5.00 8.08 -15.57
C GLN A 162 6.29 8.58 -14.95
N GLU A 163 7.39 7.92 -15.28
CA GLU A 163 8.72 8.35 -14.88
C GLU A 163 9.05 9.74 -15.46
N ALA A 164 9.66 10.57 -14.63
CA ALA A 164 10.17 11.89 -14.96
C ALA A 164 11.71 11.96 -14.74
N PRO A 165 12.42 12.85 -15.43
CA PRO A 165 13.88 13.00 -15.31
C PRO A 165 14.33 13.35 -13.88
N LYS A 166 15.55 12.96 -13.49
CA LYS A 166 16.09 13.13 -12.12
C LYS A 166 16.15 14.56 -11.58
N ASN A 167 16.12 15.57 -12.44
CA ASN A 167 16.16 17.00 -12.05
C ASN A 167 14.77 17.64 -12.13
N PHE A 168 13.73 16.85 -11.90
CA PHE A 168 12.37 17.34 -11.81
C PHE A 168 12.15 17.97 -10.42
N GLU A 169 12.84 19.07 -10.13
CA GLU A 169 12.42 19.90 -9.00
C GLU A 169 11.11 20.58 -9.39
N SER A 170 10.00 20.11 -8.80
CA SER A 170 8.73 20.84 -8.74
C SER A 170 9.06 22.25 -8.27
N ARG A 171 9.07 23.20 -9.21
CA ARG A 171 9.61 24.55 -9.00
C ARG A 171 8.83 25.24 -7.87
N ARG A 172 9.37 25.21 -6.65
CA ARG A 172 8.95 26.12 -5.57
C ARG A 172 9.32 27.58 -5.88
N HIS A 173 10.14 27.84 -6.91
CA HIS A 173 10.48 29.19 -7.36
C HIS A 173 10.46 29.33 -8.90
N PRO A 174 9.68 30.28 -9.46
CA PRO A 174 9.57 30.50 -10.89
C PRO A 174 10.72 31.40 -11.41
N SER A 175 11.97 30.97 -11.32
CA SER A 175 13.05 31.60 -12.10
C SER A 175 12.99 31.07 -13.54
N LYS A 176 12.32 31.86 -14.39
CA LYS A 176 12.23 31.68 -15.84
C LYS A 176 13.64 31.65 -16.44
N SER A 177 14.07 30.52 -17.02
CA SER A 177 14.71 30.47 -18.36
C SER A 177 15.50 29.19 -18.70
N GLN A 178 15.83 28.29 -17.77
CA GLN A 178 16.89 27.29 -18.09
C GLN A 178 16.51 25.83 -18.34
N SER A 179 15.27 25.35 -18.12
CA SER A 179 15.04 23.90 -18.19
C SER A 179 14.21 23.36 -19.37
N GLN A 180 13.59 24.16 -20.23
CA GLN A 180 12.70 23.63 -21.29
C GLN A 180 13.38 22.67 -22.30
N SER A 181 14.70 22.74 -22.47
CA SER A 181 15.46 21.91 -23.41
C SER A 181 15.75 20.49 -22.92
N GLN A 182 15.82 20.23 -21.62
CA GLN A 182 16.12 18.89 -21.08
C GLN A 182 14.91 17.94 -21.19
N TYR A 183 13.70 18.47 -21.37
CA TYR A 183 12.45 17.70 -21.35
C TYR A 183 11.95 17.23 -22.73
N GLN A 184 12.37 17.88 -23.81
CA GLN A 184 11.85 17.54 -25.15
C GLN A 184 12.31 16.16 -25.65
N ASN A 185 13.41 15.63 -25.11
CA ASN A 185 14.01 14.37 -25.54
C ASN A 185 14.05 13.27 -24.46
N TYR A 186 13.47 13.52 -23.27
CA TYR A 186 13.42 12.49 -22.24
C TYR A 186 12.37 11.44 -22.61
N GLN A 187 12.80 10.17 -22.65
CA GLN A 187 11.91 9.04 -22.83
C GLN A 187 11.72 8.36 -21.48
N PRO A 188 10.49 8.36 -20.93
CA PRO A 188 10.17 7.61 -19.72
C PRO A 188 10.43 6.11 -19.96
N GLN A 189 11.11 5.47 -19.03
CA GLN A 189 11.38 4.02 -19.11
C GLN A 189 10.20 3.22 -18.54
N ALA A 190 9.38 3.84 -17.68
CA ALA A 190 8.20 3.20 -17.11
C ALA A 190 6.99 4.14 -17.06
N SER A 191 5.85 3.64 -17.54
CA SER A 191 4.55 4.31 -17.42
C SER A 191 3.43 3.31 -17.10
N VAL A 192 2.47 3.72 -16.29
CA VAL A 192 1.20 3.01 -16.05
C VAL A 192 0.06 3.91 -16.45
N LEU A 193 -0.83 3.40 -17.30
CA LEU A 193 -2.03 4.07 -17.74
C LEU A 193 -3.26 3.29 -17.30
N VAL A 194 -4.34 4.03 -17.04
CA VAL A 194 -5.61 3.47 -16.57
C VAL A 194 -6.79 4.16 -17.24
N ARG A 195 -7.87 3.43 -17.47
CA ARG A 195 -9.16 3.97 -17.90
C ARG A 195 -10.29 3.09 -17.40
N ASP A 196 -11.52 3.58 -17.52
CA ASP A 196 -12.68 2.71 -17.32
C ASP A 196 -12.74 1.64 -18.43
N SER A 197 -12.92 0.39 -18.01
CA SER A 197 -13.19 -0.75 -18.90
C SER A 197 -14.66 -0.69 -19.34
N ASP A 198 -15.32 -1.82 -19.58
CA ASP A 198 -16.72 -1.85 -20.05
C ASP A 198 -17.70 -1.05 -19.17
N SER A 199 -17.52 -1.09 -17.84
CA SER A 199 -18.22 -0.24 -16.88
C SER A 199 -17.26 0.76 -16.20
N SER A 200 -17.81 1.80 -15.58
CA SER A 200 -17.03 2.73 -14.72
C SER A 200 -16.51 2.08 -13.43
N GLU A 201 -16.97 0.86 -13.11
CA GLU A 201 -16.52 0.12 -11.94
C GLU A 201 -15.32 -0.78 -12.21
N GLN A 202 -15.02 -0.97 -13.49
CA GLN A 202 -13.97 -1.82 -13.98
C GLN A 202 -12.88 -0.98 -14.65
N LYS A 203 -11.63 -1.45 -14.62
CA LYS A 203 -10.49 -0.69 -15.13
C LYS A 203 -9.73 -1.48 -16.18
N ASP A 204 -9.42 -0.86 -17.30
CA ASP A 204 -8.35 -1.35 -18.18
C ASP A 204 -7.03 -0.74 -17.70
N VAL A 205 -5.96 -1.52 -17.71
CA VAL A 205 -4.62 -1.06 -17.30
C VAL A 205 -3.62 -1.37 -18.40
N MET A 206 -2.72 -0.42 -18.67
CA MET A 206 -1.60 -0.60 -19.58
C MET A 206 -0.31 -0.20 -18.86
N ILE A 207 0.67 -1.08 -18.84
CA ILE A 207 2.01 -0.83 -18.32
C ILE A 207 2.95 -0.83 -19.51
N ILE A 208 3.76 0.21 -19.63
CA ILE A 208 4.78 0.36 -20.66
C ILE A 208 6.13 0.35 -19.93
N LEU A 209 6.98 -0.60 -20.30
CA LEU A 209 8.32 -0.82 -19.76
C LEU A 209 9.30 -0.83 -20.93
N ASP A 210 10.02 0.29 -21.11
CA ASP A 210 10.76 0.63 -22.32
C ASP A 210 9.89 0.48 -23.59
N ASN A 211 10.08 -0.61 -24.33
CA ASN A 211 9.35 -0.93 -25.55
C ASN A 211 8.31 -2.06 -25.36
N ASN A 212 8.23 -2.64 -24.17
CA ASN A 212 7.31 -3.72 -23.85
C ASN A 212 6.01 -3.18 -23.31
N VAL A 213 4.89 -3.78 -23.72
CA VAL A 213 3.55 -3.38 -23.31
C VAL A 213 2.85 -4.54 -22.64
N ILE A 214 2.42 -4.33 -21.41
CA ILE A 214 1.59 -5.26 -20.65
C ILE A 214 0.20 -4.63 -20.54
N TYR A 215 -0.78 -5.26 -21.18
CA TYR A 215 -2.17 -4.82 -21.15
C TYR A 215 -3.01 -5.79 -20.33
N MET A 216 -3.83 -5.25 -19.44
CA MET A 216 -4.70 -6.02 -18.56
C MET A 216 -6.13 -5.50 -18.63
N ARG A 217 -7.08 -6.42 -18.66
CA ARG A 217 -8.52 -6.13 -18.71
C ARG A 217 -9.28 -7.14 -17.85
N PRO A 218 -10.43 -6.78 -17.25
CA PRO A 218 -11.20 -7.71 -16.44
C PRO A 218 -11.72 -8.88 -17.27
N SER A 219 -11.74 -10.07 -16.68
CA SER A 219 -12.20 -11.30 -17.33
C SER A 219 -13.72 -11.41 -17.29
N GLY A 220 -14.46 -10.49 -17.92
CA GLY A 220 -15.88 -10.59 -18.33
C GLY A 220 -16.95 -10.97 -17.29
N SER A 221 -16.59 -11.38 -16.08
CA SER A 221 -17.49 -11.78 -15.00
C SER A 221 -17.59 -10.62 -14.04
N SER A 222 -18.49 -9.70 -14.36
CA SER A 222 -19.06 -8.75 -13.41
C SER A 222 -19.42 -9.49 -12.12
N SER A 223 -18.84 -9.05 -11.00
CA SER A 223 -19.26 -9.42 -9.65
C SER A 223 -18.99 -10.88 -9.24
N LYS A 224 -17.72 -11.26 -9.04
CA LYS A 224 -17.43 -12.31 -8.06
C LYS A 224 -17.40 -11.68 -6.67
N SER A 225 -18.37 -12.07 -5.83
CA SER A 225 -18.37 -11.76 -4.41
C SER A 225 -17.04 -12.19 -3.78
N SER A 226 -16.66 -11.51 -2.71
CA SER A 226 -15.51 -11.76 -1.83
C SER A 226 -15.45 -13.17 -1.18
N SER A 227 -16.19 -14.14 -1.71
CA SER A 227 -16.38 -15.48 -1.17
C SER A 227 -16.20 -16.60 -2.21
N SER A 228 -15.74 -16.30 -3.43
CA SER A 228 -15.48 -17.35 -4.43
C SER A 228 -14.00 -17.75 -4.43
N PRO A 229 -13.63 -18.98 -4.01
CA PRO A 229 -12.28 -19.49 -4.11
C PRO A 229 -12.04 -19.94 -5.56
N SER A 230 -12.09 -19.01 -6.51
CA SER A 230 -11.62 -19.33 -7.85
C SER A 230 -10.14 -19.02 -7.91
N ASN A 231 -9.32 -20.07 -7.97
CA ASN A 231 -7.92 -20.04 -8.44
C ASN A 231 -7.79 -19.56 -9.90
N SER A 232 -8.76 -18.80 -10.39
CA SER A 232 -8.88 -18.28 -11.74
C SER A 232 -8.58 -16.78 -11.69
N PRO A 233 -7.66 -16.29 -12.52
CA PRO A 233 -7.36 -14.87 -12.63
C PRO A 233 -8.63 -14.04 -12.86
N GLN A 234 -8.75 -12.92 -12.14
CA GLN A 234 -9.84 -11.95 -12.33
C GLN A 234 -9.68 -11.10 -13.61
N ALA A 235 -8.52 -11.23 -14.26
CA ALA A 235 -8.16 -10.45 -15.44
C ALA A 235 -7.44 -11.28 -16.50
N ASN A 236 -7.63 -10.86 -17.74
CA ASN A 236 -6.85 -11.31 -18.88
C ASN A 236 -5.63 -10.41 -19.02
N ILE A 237 -4.49 -11.01 -19.29
CA ILE A 237 -3.22 -10.33 -19.51
C ILE A 237 -2.72 -10.59 -20.94
N GLN A 238 -2.25 -9.52 -21.57
CA GLN A 238 -1.56 -9.56 -22.86
C GLN A 238 -0.20 -8.90 -22.69
N ILE A 239 0.85 -9.57 -23.17
CA ILE A 239 2.21 -9.04 -23.17
C ILE A 239 2.62 -8.92 -24.64
N ASN A 240 2.97 -7.71 -25.07
CA ASN A 240 3.33 -7.40 -26.46
C ASN A 240 2.27 -7.90 -27.47
N GLY A 241 0.99 -7.78 -27.08
CA GLY A 241 -0.16 -8.22 -27.88
C GLY A 241 -0.46 -9.72 -27.84
N GLN A 242 0.38 -10.54 -27.22
CA GLN A 242 0.15 -11.97 -27.06
C GLN A 242 -0.55 -12.26 -25.73
N GLN A 243 -1.64 -13.02 -25.77
CA GLN A 243 -2.34 -13.44 -24.55
C GLN A 243 -1.51 -14.49 -23.81
N VAL A 244 -1.30 -14.27 -22.51
CA VAL A 244 -0.54 -15.20 -21.65
C VAL A 244 -1.43 -15.81 -20.57
N SER A 245 -1.09 -17.02 -20.13
CA SER A 245 -1.78 -17.68 -19.02
C SER A 245 -1.19 -17.26 -17.68
N VAL A 246 -2.03 -17.13 -16.66
CA VAL A 246 -1.60 -16.84 -15.28
C VAL A 246 -2.01 -17.98 -14.35
N SER A 247 -1.15 -18.30 -13.39
CA SER A 247 -1.35 -19.33 -12.38
C SER A 247 -1.24 -18.73 -10.98
N CYS A 248 -1.97 -19.29 -10.02
CA CYS A 248 -1.79 -19.01 -8.59
C CYS A 248 -0.75 -19.91 -7.91
N LYS A 249 -0.22 -20.90 -8.62
CA LYS A 249 0.71 -21.91 -8.09
C LYS A 249 2.17 -21.65 -8.47
N SER A 250 2.40 -20.82 -9.48
CA SER A 250 3.71 -20.59 -10.06
C SER A 250 3.79 -19.16 -10.57
N PHE A 251 4.90 -18.47 -10.25
CA PHE A 251 5.25 -17.23 -10.93
C PHE A 251 5.69 -17.53 -12.36
N GLN A 252 5.41 -16.60 -13.26
CA GLN A 252 5.79 -16.64 -14.66
C GLN A 252 6.73 -15.47 -14.94
N GLU A 253 7.64 -15.64 -15.88
CA GLU A 253 8.62 -14.62 -16.24
C GLU A 253 8.62 -14.42 -17.77
N GLN A 254 8.90 -13.19 -18.20
CA GLN A 254 9.24 -12.89 -19.59
C GLN A 254 10.59 -12.20 -19.61
N TYR A 255 11.36 -12.54 -20.63
CA TYR A 255 12.74 -12.09 -20.79
C TYR A 255 12.85 -11.12 -21.97
N ASP A 256 13.75 -10.16 -21.84
CA ASP A 256 14.11 -9.26 -22.92
C ASP A 256 15.15 -9.90 -23.86
N SER A 257 15.67 -9.10 -24.80
CA SER A 257 16.72 -9.54 -25.74
C SER A 257 18.05 -9.91 -25.09
N ASN A 258 18.32 -9.41 -23.87
CA ASN A 258 19.52 -9.69 -23.10
C ASN A 258 19.37 -10.92 -22.19
N ASN A 259 18.21 -11.59 -22.23
CA ASN A 259 17.85 -12.70 -21.36
C ASN A 259 17.70 -12.29 -19.88
N ASP A 260 17.43 -11.01 -19.63
CA ASP A 260 17.08 -10.51 -18.31
C ASP A 260 15.55 -10.52 -18.18
N ALA A 261 15.03 -10.96 -17.03
CA ALA A 261 13.59 -10.96 -16.79
C ALA A 261 13.12 -9.50 -16.68
N PHE A 262 12.29 -9.04 -17.62
CA PHE A 262 11.76 -7.66 -17.58
C PHE A 262 10.42 -7.58 -16.84
N VAL A 263 9.67 -8.70 -16.80
CA VAL A 263 8.43 -8.80 -16.03
C VAL A 263 8.24 -10.20 -15.45
N GLN A 264 7.78 -10.24 -14.21
CA GLN A 264 7.33 -11.43 -13.52
C GLN A 264 5.87 -11.25 -13.12
N TYR A 265 5.04 -12.29 -13.21
CA TYR A 265 3.62 -12.17 -12.87
C TYR A 265 3.01 -13.47 -12.36
N TYR A 266 2.01 -13.33 -11.47
CA TYR A 266 1.24 -14.45 -10.94
C TYR A 266 -0.13 -13.98 -10.42
N ALA A 267 -1.04 -14.93 -10.17
CA ALA A 267 -2.32 -14.65 -9.55
C ALA A 267 -2.23 -14.91 -8.04
N LEU A 268 -2.74 -13.97 -7.24
CA LEU A 268 -2.97 -14.18 -5.82
C LEU A 268 -4.13 -15.17 -5.59
N PRO A 269 -4.25 -15.78 -4.40
CA PRO A 269 -5.40 -16.62 -4.06
C PRO A 269 -6.76 -15.92 -4.21
N SER A 270 -6.79 -14.59 -4.14
CA SER A 270 -7.98 -13.77 -4.41
C SER A 270 -8.36 -13.69 -5.90
N GLY A 271 -7.47 -14.12 -6.80
CA GLY A 271 -7.59 -13.97 -8.24
C GLY A 271 -7.03 -12.63 -8.77
N ALA A 272 -6.64 -11.71 -7.89
CA ALA A 272 -5.95 -10.49 -8.30
C ALA A 272 -4.57 -10.83 -8.90
N LEU A 273 -4.17 -10.08 -9.92
CA LEU A 273 -2.87 -10.21 -10.54
C LEU A 273 -1.82 -9.41 -9.77
N ARG A 274 -0.63 -9.97 -9.61
CA ARG A 274 0.57 -9.27 -9.13
C ARG A 274 1.63 -9.35 -10.22
N ILE A 275 2.17 -8.20 -10.58
CA ILE A 275 3.12 -7.97 -11.67
C ILE A 275 4.32 -7.27 -11.05
N PHE A 276 5.51 -7.82 -11.23
CA PHE A 276 6.77 -7.26 -10.78
C PHE A 276 7.64 -6.95 -11.99
N ALA A 277 8.15 -5.74 -12.07
CA ALA A 277 9.05 -5.26 -13.11
C ALA A 277 10.43 -5.02 -12.48
N PRO A 278 11.25 -6.07 -12.29
CA PRO A 278 12.50 -5.98 -11.54
C PRO A 278 13.48 -4.94 -12.09
N GLN A 279 13.53 -4.77 -13.41
CA GLN A 279 14.43 -3.80 -14.05
C GLN A 279 14.01 -2.35 -13.85
N HIS A 280 12.76 -2.13 -13.45
CA HIS A 280 12.18 -0.81 -13.27
C HIS A 280 11.76 -0.55 -11.83
N ASP A 281 12.05 -1.45 -10.88
CA ASP A 281 11.70 -1.26 -9.47
C ASP A 281 10.20 -0.93 -9.23
N LEU A 282 9.32 -1.56 -10.01
CA LEU A 282 7.87 -1.37 -9.94
C LEU A 282 7.15 -2.68 -9.62
N GLU A 283 6.15 -2.57 -8.76
CA GLU A 283 5.17 -3.63 -8.55
C GLU A 283 3.76 -3.09 -8.80
N VAL A 284 2.97 -3.84 -9.56
CA VAL A 284 1.56 -3.53 -9.83
C VAL A 284 0.69 -4.69 -9.36
N GLN A 285 -0.34 -4.38 -8.57
CA GLN A 285 -1.41 -5.30 -8.24
C GLN A 285 -2.73 -4.83 -8.86
N TYR A 286 -3.48 -5.75 -9.46
CA TYR A 286 -4.69 -5.43 -10.22
C TYR A 286 -5.76 -6.51 -10.05
N ASP A 287 -6.98 -6.11 -9.69
CA ASP A 287 -8.09 -7.02 -9.40
C ASP A 287 -9.26 -6.93 -10.40
N GLY A 288 -9.11 -6.12 -11.46
CA GLY A 288 -10.17 -5.83 -12.43
C GLY A 288 -10.98 -4.57 -12.13
N THR A 289 -11.07 -4.17 -10.87
CA THR A 289 -11.84 -2.99 -10.41
C THR A 289 -10.95 -1.82 -10.01
N GLY A 290 -9.74 -2.11 -9.56
CA GLY A 290 -8.73 -1.13 -9.20
C GLY A 290 -7.32 -1.63 -9.46
N VAL A 291 -6.39 -0.68 -9.46
CA VAL A 291 -4.96 -0.90 -9.65
C VAL A 291 -4.18 -0.22 -8.53
N LYS A 292 -3.18 -0.93 -8.01
CA LYS A 292 -2.27 -0.50 -6.96
C LYS A 292 -0.85 -0.54 -7.53
N VAL A 293 -0.12 0.57 -7.48
CA VAL A 293 1.29 0.67 -7.91
C VAL A 293 2.15 0.94 -6.67
N LEU A 294 3.15 0.09 -6.47
CA LEU A 294 4.25 0.31 -5.53
C LEU A 294 5.48 0.67 -6.36
N ALA A 295 6.17 1.73 -5.95
CA ALA A 295 7.39 2.20 -6.59
C ALA A 295 8.48 2.35 -5.53
N GLU A 296 9.71 1.95 -5.88
CA GLU A 296 10.86 2.17 -5.01
C GLU A 296 11.16 3.66 -4.83
N ASN A 297 11.92 3.97 -3.79
CA ASN A 297 12.29 5.35 -3.45
C ASN A 297 13.14 6.06 -4.53
N SER A 298 13.67 5.32 -5.51
CA SER A 298 14.38 5.86 -6.69
C SER A 298 13.50 6.71 -7.60
N TYR A 299 12.18 6.60 -7.47
CA TYR A 299 11.18 7.42 -8.16
C TYR A 299 10.74 8.67 -7.40
N ARG A 300 11.24 8.92 -6.18
CA ARG A 300 10.89 10.14 -5.42
C ARG A 300 11.17 11.39 -6.24
N SER A 301 10.18 12.29 -6.28
CA SER A 301 10.17 13.52 -7.09
C SER A 301 10.41 13.29 -8.59
N ARG A 302 10.18 12.07 -9.08
CA ARG A 302 10.40 11.64 -10.47
C ARG A 302 9.18 10.92 -11.05
N VAL A 303 8.00 11.27 -10.56
CA VAL A 303 6.73 10.75 -11.06
C VAL A 303 5.87 11.91 -11.54
N ARG A 304 5.10 11.68 -12.59
CA ARG A 304 3.95 12.51 -12.98
C ARG A 304 2.77 11.61 -13.31
N GLY A 305 1.56 12.10 -13.05
CA GLY A 305 0.33 11.36 -13.30
C GLY A 305 -0.67 11.51 -12.17
N LEU A 306 -1.71 10.67 -12.20
CA LEU A 306 -2.68 10.56 -11.11
C LEU A 306 -2.04 10.20 -9.76
N CYS A 307 -0.84 9.63 -9.76
CA CYS A 307 -0.09 9.29 -8.55
C CYS A 307 0.60 10.47 -7.86
N GLY A 308 0.46 11.70 -8.37
CA GLY A 308 1.12 12.89 -7.85
C GLY A 308 2.55 13.02 -8.35
N ASP A 309 3.38 13.75 -7.61
CA ASP A 309 4.81 13.93 -7.91
C ASP A 309 5.77 13.14 -7.01
N PHE A 310 5.23 12.49 -5.97
CA PHE A 310 5.94 11.57 -5.07
C PHE A 310 7.09 12.25 -4.32
N ASN A 311 6.83 13.42 -3.75
CA ASN A 311 7.82 14.26 -3.08
C ASN A 311 7.60 14.34 -1.54
N THR A 312 6.61 13.64 -1.00
CA THR A 312 6.14 13.65 0.41
C THR A 312 5.37 14.87 0.88
N GLU A 313 4.93 15.72 -0.05
CA GLU A 313 4.12 16.92 0.19
C GLU A 313 2.73 16.76 -0.46
N PRO A 314 1.70 16.34 0.29
CA PRO A 314 0.37 16.14 -0.27
C PRO A 314 -0.29 17.44 -0.78
N ALA A 315 0.20 18.61 -0.37
CA ALA A 315 -0.36 19.90 -0.78
C ALA A 315 -0.10 20.24 -2.26
N ASP A 316 0.92 19.66 -2.87
CA ASP A 316 1.28 19.90 -4.28
C ASP A 316 1.11 18.68 -5.20
N ASP A 317 0.45 17.64 -4.72
CA ASP A 317 0.12 16.43 -5.50
C ASP A 317 -0.71 16.70 -6.77
N TYR A 318 -1.41 17.84 -6.86
CA TYR A 318 -2.26 18.18 -8.00
C TYR A 318 -1.55 18.98 -9.10
N ILE A 319 -0.25 18.71 -9.29
CA ILE A 319 0.55 19.25 -10.40
C ILE A 319 0.14 18.62 -11.73
N THR A 320 -0.39 19.45 -12.62
CA THR A 320 -0.74 19.08 -14.00
C THR A 320 0.51 18.91 -14.89
N PRO A 321 0.40 18.30 -16.09
CA PRO A 321 1.51 18.19 -17.04
C PRO A 321 2.16 19.52 -17.49
N LYS A 322 1.50 20.65 -17.22
CA LYS A 322 2.02 22.00 -17.48
C LYS A 322 2.78 22.58 -16.29
N GLU A 323 3.11 21.75 -15.29
CA GLU A 323 3.74 22.17 -14.04
C GLU A 323 2.96 23.23 -13.30
N CYS A 324 1.65 22.97 -13.20
CA CYS A 324 0.74 23.86 -12.53
C CYS A 324 -0.09 23.10 -11.51
N ASN A 325 0.04 23.48 -10.23
CA ASN A 325 -0.78 22.93 -9.15
C ASN A 325 -2.17 23.55 -9.19
N ILE A 326 -3.21 22.71 -9.17
CA ILE A 326 -4.59 23.18 -9.23
C ILE A 326 -5.42 22.58 -8.11
N GLY A 327 -6.29 23.39 -7.50
CA GLY A 327 -7.05 22.95 -6.33
C GLY A 327 -8.22 22.00 -6.62
N ASN A 328 -8.64 21.86 -7.88
CA ASN A 328 -9.76 20.98 -8.24
C ASN A 328 -9.26 19.60 -8.68
N PRO A 329 -9.48 18.53 -7.89
CA PRO A 329 -8.94 17.20 -8.19
C PRO A 329 -9.51 16.56 -9.46
N LEU A 330 -10.75 16.88 -9.84
CA LEU A 330 -11.35 16.35 -11.08
C LEU A 330 -10.72 16.98 -12.33
N LEU A 331 -10.37 18.27 -12.25
CA LEU A 331 -9.62 18.94 -13.32
C LEU A 331 -8.19 18.43 -13.39
N PHE A 332 -7.56 18.21 -12.23
CA PHE A 332 -6.23 17.60 -12.15
C PHE A 332 -6.20 16.23 -12.80
N ALA A 333 -7.11 15.33 -12.42
CA ALA A 333 -7.20 14.01 -13.01
C ALA A 333 -7.38 14.08 -14.53
N ALA A 334 -8.31 14.91 -15.00
CA ALA A 334 -8.58 15.06 -16.42
C ALA A 334 -7.41 15.70 -17.22
N SER A 335 -6.52 16.45 -16.57
CA SER A 335 -5.34 17.03 -17.22
C SER A 335 -4.39 15.95 -17.78
N TYR A 336 -4.39 14.76 -17.16
CA TYR A 336 -3.62 13.58 -17.57
C TYR A 336 -4.38 12.65 -18.54
N ALA A 337 -5.57 13.03 -18.99
CA ALA A 337 -6.33 12.24 -19.98
C ALA A 337 -5.72 12.36 -21.38
N LEU A 338 -5.40 11.24 -22.01
CA LEU A 338 -5.08 11.13 -23.43
C LEU A 338 -6.40 11.15 -24.22
N VAL A 339 -6.68 12.30 -24.82
CA VAL A 339 -7.91 12.51 -25.60
C VAL A 339 -7.62 12.18 -27.06
N ASP A 340 -8.15 11.05 -27.51
CA ASP A 340 -8.19 10.62 -28.89
C ASP A 340 -9.66 10.50 -29.37
N GLU A 341 -9.89 9.93 -30.55
CA GLU A 341 -11.24 9.71 -31.09
C GLU A 341 -12.05 8.67 -30.29
N LYS A 342 -11.37 7.76 -29.58
CA LYS A 342 -11.98 6.67 -28.80
C LYS A 342 -12.31 7.09 -27.37
N CYS A 343 -11.76 8.22 -26.91
CA CYS A 343 -12.00 8.81 -25.61
C CYS A 343 -13.47 9.25 -25.48
N GLN A 344 -14.18 8.64 -24.52
CA GLN A 344 -15.57 8.92 -24.19
C GLN A 344 -15.72 9.20 -22.70
N GLY A 345 -16.70 10.04 -22.35
CA GLY A 345 -17.00 10.40 -20.96
C GLY A 345 -16.57 11.82 -20.60
N PRO A 346 -16.64 12.19 -19.30
CA PRO A 346 -16.48 13.57 -18.86
C PRO A 346 -15.05 14.10 -18.97
N ALA A 347 -14.05 13.21 -19.12
CA ALA A 347 -12.63 13.57 -19.14
C ALA A 347 -12.29 14.59 -20.24
N LYS A 348 -12.94 14.54 -21.41
CA LYS A 348 -12.68 15.48 -22.52
C LYS A 348 -13.06 16.93 -22.16
N ASP A 349 -14.25 17.13 -21.60
CA ASP A 349 -14.70 18.45 -21.14
C ASP A 349 -13.86 18.95 -19.95
N LEU A 350 -13.64 18.07 -18.97
CA LEU A 350 -12.85 18.41 -17.78
C LEU A 350 -11.40 18.77 -18.15
N ARG A 351 -10.79 18.09 -19.12
CA ARG A 351 -9.43 18.43 -19.60
C ARG A 351 -9.37 19.82 -20.25
N SER A 352 -10.40 20.17 -21.02
CA SER A 352 -10.51 21.51 -21.61
C SER A 352 -10.56 22.58 -20.51
N ARG A 353 -11.38 22.36 -19.48
CA ARG A 353 -11.49 23.25 -18.31
C ARG A 353 -10.22 23.31 -17.48
N ALA A 354 -9.53 22.18 -17.31
CA ALA A 354 -8.25 22.12 -16.60
C ALA A 354 -7.19 23.02 -17.26
N SER A 355 -7.22 23.16 -18.59
CA SER A 355 -6.29 24.03 -19.31
C SER A 355 -6.46 25.53 -19.01
N GLN A 356 -7.61 25.92 -18.46
CA GLN A 356 -7.98 27.29 -18.09
C GLN A 356 -7.97 27.49 -16.57
N ALA A 357 -7.62 26.46 -15.78
CA ALA A 357 -7.60 26.55 -14.33
C ALA A 357 -6.48 27.49 -13.86
N THR A 358 -6.76 28.25 -12.79
CA THR A 358 -5.78 29.11 -12.15
C THR A 358 -4.73 28.27 -11.44
N CYS A 359 -3.46 28.62 -11.66
CA CYS A 359 -2.35 28.02 -10.94
C CYS A 359 -2.31 28.51 -9.51
N LEU A 360 -2.21 27.58 -8.56
CA LEU A 360 -1.95 27.90 -7.16
C LEU A 360 -0.45 28.07 -6.97
N ASP A 361 -0.05 29.19 -6.36
CA ASP A 361 1.31 29.37 -5.88
C ASP A 361 1.48 28.50 -4.63
N ASN A 362 2.37 27.51 -4.70
CA ASN A 362 2.71 26.64 -3.59
C ASN A 362 3.68 27.37 -2.65
N GLU A 363 3.24 28.46 -2.02
CA GLU A 363 3.91 28.91 -0.81
C GLU A 363 3.42 28.00 0.33
N PRO A 364 4.30 27.18 0.95
CA PRO A 364 3.92 26.53 2.19
C PRO A 364 3.55 27.64 3.18
N MET A 365 2.27 27.75 3.51
CA MET A 365 1.84 28.48 4.68
C MET A 365 2.38 27.69 5.87
N TYR A 366 3.60 28.02 6.30
CA TYR A 366 4.04 27.73 7.64
C TYR A 366 3.07 28.49 8.56
N ASP A 367 1.98 27.84 8.96
CA ASP A 367 1.05 28.36 9.97
C ASP A 367 1.72 28.29 11.34
N ASN A 368 2.83 29.02 11.48
CA ASN A 368 3.48 29.31 12.76
C ASN A 368 2.99 30.64 13.33
N TYR A 369 1.94 31.23 12.76
CA TYR A 369 1.40 32.50 13.22
C TYR A 369 -0.13 32.52 13.15
N VAL A 370 -0.75 32.04 14.22
CA VAL A 370 -2.12 32.48 14.56
C VAL A 370 -1.98 33.91 15.09
N PRO A 371 -2.52 34.94 14.42
CA PRO A 371 -2.51 36.29 14.95
C PRO A 371 -3.23 36.29 16.30
N ASP A 372 -2.69 36.99 17.31
CA ASP A 372 -3.25 37.05 18.67
C ASP A 372 -4.75 37.42 18.69
N GLU A 373 -5.21 38.15 17.67
CA GLU A 373 -6.62 38.52 17.46
C GLU A 373 -7.53 37.30 17.25
N ARG A 374 -7.08 36.26 16.53
CA ARG A 374 -7.81 34.98 16.37
C ARG A 374 -7.81 34.16 17.67
N LEU A 375 -6.70 34.15 18.41
CA LEU A 375 -6.64 33.49 19.72
C LEU A 375 -7.61 34.12 20.73
N ARG A 376 -7.74 35.45 20.72
CA ARG A 376 -8.72 36.17 21.56
C ARG A 376 -10.17 35.90 21.16
N SER A 377 -10.45 35.74 19.87
CA SER A 377 -11.78 35.36 19.38
C SER A 377 -12.18 33.94 19.81
N ILE A 378 -11.24 32.99 19.75
CA ILE A 378 -11.48 31.57 20.10
C ILE A 378 -11.55 31.39 21.64
N MET A 379 -10.69 32.06 22.39
CA MET A 379 -10.69 32.03 23.86
C MET A 379 -11.85 32.84 24.46
N GLY A 380 -12.35 33.86 23.75
CA GLY A 380 -13.46 34.69 24.18
C GLY A 380 -14.82 33.98 24.15
N SER A 381 -15.01 32.99 23.28
CA SER A 381 -16.25 32.20 23.20
C SER A 381 -16.29 30.99 24.16
N LEU A 382 -15.20 30.72 24.88
CA LEU A 382 -15.06 29.59 25.82
C LEU A 382 -15.18 30.01 27.29
N ARG A 383 -15.73 31.19 27.59
CA ARG A 383 -16.24 31.48 28.93
C ARG A 383 -17.53 30.69 29.14
N LEU A 384 -17.35 29.52 29.76
CA LEU A 384 -18.38 28.73 30.44
C LEU A 384 -19.35 29.66 31.19
N LYS A 385 -20.63 29.60 30.80
CA LYS A 385 -21.75 29.83 31.72
C LYS A 385 -21.97 28.56 32.54
#